data_AF-A0A7V0YFS8-F1
#
_entry.id   AF-A0A7V0YFS8-F1
#
_cell.length_a   1.000
_cell.length_b   1.000
_cell.length_c   1.000
_cell.angle_alpha   90.00
_cell.angle_beta   90.00
_cell.angle_gamma   90.00
#
_symmetry.space_group_name_H-M   'P 1'
#
loop_
_entity.id
_entity.type
_entity.pdbx_description
1 polymer ?
#
loop_
_entity_poly.entity_id
_entity_poly.type
_entity_poly.pdbx_seq_one_letter_code
_entity_poly.pdbx_strand_id
1 'polypeptide(L)'
;MKIAITGKGGVGKTTIAAGLARYLAKEGFKVIAIDADPDANLASALGIDPEEALSITPLARMSELIAERTGATPGTLGGFFKLNPKVDDIPDRFSIDANGVKLLVLGTIEKGGSGCICPESTLLKALLKHVIVRRNEAVILDMEAGIEH
;
A
#
# COMPACT_ATOMS: atom_id res chain seq x y z
N MET A 1 -3.13 -1.88 16.68
CA MET A 1 -1.88 -1.10 16.64
C MET A 1 -1.66 -0.62 15.21
N LYS A 2 -1.32 0.65 14.97
CA LYS A 2 -1.05 1.21 13.63
C LYS A 2 0.22 2.06 13.71
N ILE A 3 1.21 1.77 12.88
CA ILE A 3 2.54 2.39 12.91
C ILE A 3 2.89 2.83 11.48
N ALA A 4 3.29 4.09 11.32
CA ALA A 4 3.84 4.61 10.08
C ALA A 4 5.31 4.92 10.27
N ILE A 5 6.14 4.52 9.31
CA ILE A 5 7.58 4.76 9.31
C ILE A 5 7.89 5.66 8.11
N THR A 6 8.45 6.83 8.40
CA THR A 6 8.79 7.85 7.40
C THR A 6 10.16 8.47 7.73
N GLY A 7 10.77 9.12 6.74
CA GLY A 7 12.13 9.64 6.82
C GLY A 7 12.81 9.72 5.45
N LYS A 8 13.95 10.41 5.39
CA LYS A 8 14.69 10.66 4.14
C LYS A 8 15.05 9.34 3.41
N GLY A 9 15.32 9.41 2.11
CA GLY A 9 15.84 8.27 1.36
C GLY A 9 17.12 7.71 2.00
N GLY A 10 17.27 6.38 2.01
CA GLY A 10 18.49 5.70 2.48
C GLY A 10 18.69 5.60 4.00
N VAL A 11 17.78 6.09 4.85
CA VAL A 11 17.95 6.01 6.33
C VAL A 11 17.56 4.65 6.95
N GLY A 12 17.28 3.63 6.13
CA GLY A 12 16.95 2.27 6.60
C GLY A 12 15.50 2.05 7.05
N LYS A 13 14.56 2.91 6.64
CA LYS A 13 13.13 2.83 7.01
C LYS A 13 12.51 1.47 6.71
N THR A 14 12.64 1.02 5.47
CA THR A 14 12.12 -0.25 4.98
C THR A 14 12.68 -1.43 5.77
N THR A 15 13.96 -1.37 6.13
CA THR A 15 14.59 -2.37 6.99
C THR A 15 13.95 -2.40 8.39
N ILE A 16 13.71 -1.24 8.99
CA ILE A 16 13.04 -1.14 10.30
C ILE A 16 11.58 -1.60 10.18
N ALA A 17 10.87 -1.22 9.11
CA ALA A 17 9.49 -1.62 8.83
C ALA A 17 9.36 -3.14 8.73
N ALA A 18 10.21 -3.76 7.91
CA ALA A 18 10.24 -5.21 7.76
C ALA A 18 10.60 -5.93 9.06
N GLY A 19 11.62 -5.44 9.77
CA GLY A 19 12.04 -6.00 11.05
C GLY A 19 10.92 -5.97 12.10
N LEU A 20 10.24 -4.83 12.22
CA LEU A 20 9.12 -4.64 13.15
C LEU A 20 7.92 -5.51 12.76
N ALA A 21 7.57 -5.57 11.47
CA ALA A 21 6.48 -6.41 10.99
C ALA A 21 6.72 -7.89 11.29
N ARG A 22 7.94 -8.39 11.00
CA ARG A 22 8.34 -9.77 11.28
C ARG A 22 8.37 -10.06 12.78
N TYR A 23 8.85 -9.11 13.58
CA TYR A 23 8.85 -9.26 15.04
C TYR A 23 7.42 -9.40 15.58
N LEU A 24 6.50 -8.50 15.19
CA LEU A 24 5.10 -8.58 15.61
C LEU A 24 4.43 -9.87 15.15
N ALA A 25 4.70 -10.34 13.93
CA ALA A 25 4.18 -11.61 13.45
C ALA A 25 4.68 -12.80 14.30
N LYS A 26 5.97 -12.80 14.67
CA LYS A 26 6.55 -13.83 15.57
C LYS A 26 5.94 -13.82 16.97
N GLU A 27 5.55 -12.66 17.47
CA GLU A 27 4.83 -12.52 18.75
C GLU A 27 3.34 -12.92 18.65
N GLY A 28 2.89 -13.42 17.49
CA GLY A 28 1.53 -13.94 17.28
C GLY A 28 0.51 -12.89 16.84
N PHE A 29 0.92 -11.66 16.54
CA PHE A 29 0.03 -10.65 15.98
C PHE A 29 -0.27 -10.95 14.51
N LYS A 30 -1.50 -10.68 14.08
CA LYS A 30 -1.83 -10.57 12.66
C LYS A 30 -1.29 -9.23 12.15
N VAL A 31 -0.36 -9.26 11.20
CA VAL A 31 0.32 -8.07 10.68
C VAL A 31 -0.01 -7.85 9.21
N ILE A 32 -0.33 -6.61 8.86
CA ILE A 32 -0.38 -6.11 7.49
C ILE A 32 0.75 -5.09 7.33
N ALA A 33 1.71 -5.38 6.46
CA ALA A 33 2.73 -4.45 6.03
C ALA A 33 2.30 -3.81 4.71
N ILE A 34 2.37 -2.48 4.64
CA ILE A 34 1.95 -1.70 3.50
C ILE A 34 3.17 -0.96 2.94
N ASP A 35 3.48 -1.23 1.68
CA ASP A 35 4.53 -0.54 0.94
C ASP A 35 3.91 0.56 0.07
N ALA A 36 4.14 1.81 0.45
CA ALA A 36 3.69 2.99 -0.30
C ALA A 36 4.87 3.77 -0.92
N ASP A 37 6.01 3.11 -1.11
CA ASP A 37 7.19 3.65 -1.76
C ASP A 37 7.21 3.28 -3.27
N PRO A 38 7.60 4.19 -4.19
CA PRO A 38 7.79 3.88 -5.62
C PRO A 38 8.68 2.66 -5.88
N ASP A 39 9.71 2.46 -5.07
CA ASP A 39 10.73 1.43 -5.31
C ASP A 39 10.30 0.04 -4.80
N ALA A 40 9.18 -0.04 -4.06
CA ALA A 40 8.56 -1.28 -3.58
C ALA A 40 9.51 -2.27 -2.87
N ASN A 41 10.48 -1.75 -2.10
CA ASN A 41 11.57 -2.52 -1.52
C ASN A 41 11.15 -3.37 -0.29
N LEU A 42 9.95 -3.18 0.24
CA LEU A 42 9.51 -3.88 1.47
C LEU A 42 9.36 -5.38 1.26
N ALA A 43 9.02 -5.83 0.04
CA ALA A 43 8.96 -7.24 -0.33
C ALA A 43 10.28 -7.95 -0.07
N SER A 44 11.36 -7.41 -0.63
CA SER A 44 12.72 -7.95 -0.45
C SER A 44 13.15 -7.89 1.02
N ALA A 45 12.86 -6.80 1.72
CA ALA A 45 13.21 -6.65 3.14
C ALA A 45 12.47 -7.64 4.06
N LEU A 46 11.25 -8.07 3.69
CA LEU A 46 10.50 -9.13 4.38
C LEU A 46 11.01 -10.54 4.07
N GLY A 47 11.91 -10.68 3.09
CA GLY A 47 12.51 -11.93 2.66
C GLY A 47 11.69 -12.69 1.62
N ILE A 48 10.89 -11.98 0.82
CA ILE A 48 10.27 -12.56 -0.40
C ILE A 48 11.38 -12.79 -1.43
N ASP A 49 11.32 -13.93 -2.14
CA ASP A 49 12.28 -14.25 -3.19
C ASP A 49 12.30 -13.14 -4.27
N PRO A 50 13.48 -12.73 -4.78
CA PRO A 50 13.57 -11.63 -5.75
C PRO A 50 12.72 -11.84 -7.01
N GLU A 51 12.62 -13.07 -7.51
CA GLU A 51 11.78 -13.39 -8.67
C GLU A 51 10.28 -13.22 -8.37
N GLU A 52 9.86 -13.63 -7.17
CA GLU A 52 8.48 -13.43 -6.71
C GLU A 52 8.20 -11.94 -6.48
N ALA A 53 9.12 -11.21 -5.86
CA ALA A 53 9.02 -9.77 -5.63
C ALA A 53 8.84 -8.98 -6.94
N LEU A 54 9.54 -9.39 -8.01
CA LEU A 54 9.39 -8.79 -9.34
C LEU A 54 8.04 -9.07 -10.01
N SER A 55 7.36 -10.17 -9.62
CA SER A 55 6.03 -10.51 -10.12
C SER A 55 4.91 -9.72 -9.44
N ILE A 56 5.21 -9.04 -8.33
CA ILE A 56 4.22 -8.26 -7.58
C ILE A 56 3.83 -7.03 -8.39
N THR A 57 2.57 -6.95 -8.76
CA THR A 57 2.00 -5.76 -9.39
C THR A 57 1.54 -4.78 -8.30
N PRO A 58 2.07 -3.55 -8.24
CA PRO A 58 1.56 -2.54 -7.31
C PRO A 58 0.09 -2.19 -7.61
N LEU A 59 -0.72 -1.95 -6.57
CA LEU A 59 -2.14 -1.60 -6.74
C LEU A 59 -2.34 -0.34 -7.59
N ALA A 60 -1.42 0.62 -7.53
CA ALA A 60 -1.44 1.82 -8.39
C ALA A 60 -1.40 1.52 -9.89
N ARG A 61 -0.87 0.35 -10.28
CA ARG A 61 -0.72 -0.08 -11.69
C ARG A 61 -1.82 -1.04 -12.14
N MET A 62 -2.76 -1.41 -11.27
CA MET A 62 -3.85 -2.33 -11.60
C MET A 62 -5.04 -1.59 -12.24
N SER A 63 -4.91 -1.20 -13.51
CA SER A 63 -5.91 -0.38 -14.20
C SER A 63 -7.32 -0.98 -14.22
N GLU A 64 -7.44 -2.31 -14.36
CA GLU A 64 -8.74 -3.00 -14.33
C GLU A 64 -9.43 -2.88 -12.97
N LEU A 65 -8.69 -3.14 -11.88
CA LEU A 65 -9.22 -3.00 -10.52
C LEU A 65 -9.61 -1.55 -10.24
N ILE A 66 -8.78 -0.60 -10.65
CA ILE A 66 -9.05 0.83 -10.46
C ILE A 66 -10.32 1.23 -11.19
N ALA A 67 -10.48 0.83 -12.46
CA ALA A 67 -11.68 1.11 -13.24
C ALA A 67 -12.94 0.44 -12.64
N GLU A 68 -12.85 -0.83 -12.25
CA GLU A 68 -13.93 -1.58 -11.60
C GLU A 68 -14.44 -0.87 -10.34
N ARG A 69 -13.50 -0.40 -9.49
CA ARG A 69 -13.83 0.16 -8.18
C ARG A 69 -14.24 1.63 -8.22
N THR A 70 -13.60 2.42 -9.06
CA THR A 70 -13.82 3.87 -9.12
C THR A 70 -14.84 4.29 -10.18
N GLY A 71 -15.09 3.43 -11.17
CA GLY A 71 -15.92 3.74 -12.35
C GLY A 71 -15.20 4.58 -13.40
N ALA A 72 -13.90 4.83 -13.25
CA ALA A 72 -13.11 5.64 -14.16
C ALA A 72 -11.76 4.97 -14.48
N THR A 73 -11.39 5.01 -15.76
CA THR A 73 -10.12 4.45 -16.22
C THR A 73 -8.98 5.43 -15.93
N PRO A 74 -7.83 4.95 -15.42
CA PRO A 74 -6.58 5.72 -15.38
C PRO A 74 -6.33 6.58 -16.62
N GLY A 75 -5.99 7.85 -16.42
CA GLY A 75 -5.67 8.80 -17.50
C GLY A 75 -6.86 9.39 -18.27
N THR A 76 -8.11 9.04 -17.94
CA THR A 76 -9.31 9.68 -18.53
C THR A 76 -9.76 10.88 -17.69
N LEU A 77 -9.96 12.04 -18.35
CA LEU A 77 -10.47 13.26 -17.72
C LEU A 77 -11.98 13.40 -17.97
N GLY A 78 -12.75 13.45 -16.88
CA GLY A 78 -14.22 13.59 -16.93
C GLY A 78 -14.95 12.26 -16.98
N GLY A 79 -15.89 12.05 -16.05
CA GLY A 79 -16.67 10.82 -15.91
C GLY A 79 -17.35 10.72 -14.54
N PHE A 80 -18.28 9.78 -14.38
CA PHE A 80 -18.93 9.52 -13.09
C PHE A 80 -17.90 8.88 -12.15
N PHE A 81 -17.55 9.57 -11.07
CA PHE A 81 -16.44 9.20 -10.20
C PHE A 81 -16.92 8.75 -8.82
N LYS A 82 -16.61 7.50 -8.41
CA LYS A 82 -16.88 7.05 -7.05
C LYS A 82 -15.76 7.51 -6.11
N LEU A 83 -16.06 8.53 -5.30
CA LEU A 83 -15.16 9.04 -4.25
C LEU A 83 -14.92 8.07 -3.09
N ASN A 84 -15.80 7.07 -2.91
CA ASN A 84 -15.70 6.08 -1.85
C ASN A 84 -15.84 4.66 -2.44
N PRO A 85 -14.80 4.17 -3.16
CA PRO A 85 -14.80 2.83 -3.72
C PRO A 85 -14.85 1.76 -2.61
N LYS A 86 -15.39 0.59 -2.94
CA LYS A 86 -15.36 -0.58 -2.06
C LYS A 86 -13.96 -1.19 -2.08
N VAL A 87 -13.35 -1.37 -0.91
CA VAL A 87 -11.92 -1.75 -0.74
C VAL A 87 -11.69 -2.79 0.36
N ASP A 88 -12.76 -3.29 0.98
CA ASP A 88 -12.72 -4.20 2.12
C ASP A 88 -12.09 -5.56 1.79
N ASP A 89 -12.27 -6.06 0.57
CA ASP A 89 -11.73 -7.33 0.09
C ASP A 89 -10.26 -7.24 -0.37
N ILE A 90 -9.75 -6.03 -0.65
CA ILE A 90 -8.43 -5.86 -1.25
C ILE A 90 -7.28 -6.42 -0.38
N PRO A 91 -7.24 -6.16 0.94
CA PRO A 91 -6.16 -6.68 1.80
C PRO A 91 -6.12 -8.20 1.90
N ASP A 92 -7.20 -8.91 1.57
CA ASP A 92 -7.21 -10.38 1.61
C ASP A 92 -6.93 -11.01 0.25
N ARG A 93 -7.26 -10.30 -0.84
CA ARG A 93 -7.10 -10.81 -2.22
C ARG A 93 -5.75 -10.49 -2.84
N PHE A 94 -5.19 -9.33 -2.51
CA PHE A 94 -3.99 -8.80 -3.15
C PHE A 94 -2.80 -8.71 -2.20
N SER A 95 -2.93 -9.21 -0.97
CA SER A 95 -1.78 -9.36 -0.08
C SER A 95 -1.00 -10.62 -0.41
N ILE A 96 0.32 -10.54 -0.25
CA ILE A 96 1.23 -11.68 -0.33
C ILE A 96 1.65 -12.05 1.09
N ASP A 97 1.68 -13.33 1.43
CA ASP A 97 2.22 -13.76 2.72
C ASP A 97 3.74 -13.81 2.65
N ALA A 98 4.38 -13.07 3.54
CA ALA A 98 5.82 -13.04 3.69
C ALA A 98 6.16 -13.43 5.12
N ASN A 99 6.32 -14.74 5.36
CA ASN A 99 6.68 -15.29 6.67
C ASN A 99 5.67 -14.91 7.78
N GLY A 100 4.36 -14.98 7.50
CA GLY A 100 3.29 -14.63 8.43
C GLY A 100 2.96 -13.13 8.51
N VAL A 101 3.55 -12.32 7.62
CA VAL A 101 3.19 -10.91 7.40
C VAL A 101 2.44 -10.81 6.09
N LYS A 102 1.23 -10.21 6.10
CA LYS A 102 0.53 -9.87 4.86
C LYS A 102 1.12 -8.59 4.28
N LEU A 103 1.86 -8.69 3.17
CA LEU A 103 2.38 -7.55 2.44
C LEU A 103 1.37 -7.05 1.41
N LEU A 104 1.13 -5.74 1.39
CA LEU A 104 0.33 -5.07 0.38
C LEU A 104 1.16 -3.97 -0.29
N VAL A 105 1.42 -4.10 -1.59
CA VAL A 105 2.21 -3.12 -2.35
C VAL A 105 1.29 -2.15 -3.06
N LEU A 106 1.28 -0.89 -2.62
CA LEU A 106 0.46 0.16 -3.22
C LEU A 106 1.19 0.77 -4.42
N GLY A 107 2.50 1.01 -4.29
CA GLY A 107 3.27 1.87 -5.19
C GLY A 107 3.04 3.36 -4.90
N THR A 108 3.45 4.21 -5.83
CA THR A 108 3.39 5.67 -5.64
C THR A 108 1.95 6.18 -5.61
N ILE A 109 1.61 6.93 -4.55
CA ILE A 109 0.46 7.82 -4.56
C ILE A 109 0.93 9.14 -5.18
N GLU A 110 0.89 9.27 -6.50
CA GLU A 110 1.27 10.53 -7.15
C GLU A 110 0.35 11.67 -6.65
N LYS A 111 0.97 12.79 -6.25
CA LYS A 111 0.26 14.07 -6.20
C LYS A 111 0.07 14.51 -7.64
N GLY A 112 -1.14 14.33 -8.18
CA GLY A 112 -1.63 15.26 -9.18
C GLY A 112 -1.52 16.68 -8.61
N GLY A 113 -1.00 17.63 -9.38
CA GLY A 113 -0.93 19.04 -8.97
C GLY A 113 -2.27 19.57 -8.46
N SER A 114 -2.22 20.71 -7.76
CA SER A 114 -3.33 21.47 -7.16
C SER A 114 -4.75 21.00 -7.56
N GLY A 115 -5.26 19.97 -6.86
CA GLY A 115 -6.66 19.56 -6.96
C GLY A 115 -7.04 18.44 -7.93
N CYS A 116 -6.10 17.79 -8.63
CA CYS A 116 -6.45 16.66 -9.51
C CYS A 116 -6.78 15.39 -8.70
N ILE A 117 -8.05 14.99 -8.70
CA ILE A 117 -8.51 13.70 -8.20
C ILE A 117 -8.32 12.68 -9.33
N CYS A 118 -7.39 11.74 -9.16
CA CYS A 118 -7.25 10.60 -10.05
C CYS A 118 -7.87 9.31 -9.45
N PRO A 119 -8.36 8.38 -10.29
CA PRO A 119 -8.91 7.10 -9.87
C PRO A 119 -7.99 6.30 -8.93
N GLU A 120 -6.71 6.23 -9.26
CA GLU A 120 -5.68 5.48 -8.53
C GLU A 120 -5.55 6.03 -7.12
N SER A 121 -5.32 7.35 -6.98
CA SER A 121 -5.17 8.00 -5.68
C SER A 121 -6.42 7.85 -4.81
N THR A 122 -7.61 7.83 -5.41
CA THR A 122 -8.87 7.64 -4.67
C THR A 122 -9.00 6.23 -4.13
N LEU A 123 -8.67 5.22 -4.94
CA LEU A 123 -8.67 3.83 -4.51
C LEU A 123 -7.67 3.62 -3.36
N LEU A 124 -6.42 4.08 -3.53
CA LEU A 124 -5.35 3.90 -2.55
C LEU A 124 -5.66 4.63 -1.23
N LYS A 125 -6.18 5.87 -1.29
CA LYS A 125 -6.59 6.62 -0.09
C LYS A 125 -7.77 5.94 0.62
N ALA A 126 -8.76 5.45 -0.11
CA ALA A 126 -9.89 4.73 0.47
C ALA A 126 -9.43 3.43 1.16
N LEU A 127 -8.51 2.70 0.52
CA LEU A 127 -7.92 1.47 1.06
C LEU A 127 -7.11 1.73 2.32
N LEU A 128 -6.20 2.71 2.32
CA LEU A 128 -5.44 3.10 3.51
C LEU A 128 -6.37 3.47 4.66
N LYS A 129 -7.40 4.28 4.39
CA LYS A 129 -8.42 4.64 5.38
C LYS A 129 -9.14 3.40 5.91
N HIS A 130 -9.51 2.46 5.05
CA HIS A 130 -10.14 1.19 5.47
C HIS A 130 -9.21 0.38 6.37
N VAL A 131 -7.95 0.17 5.99
CA VAL A 131 -7.00 -0.66 6.75
C VAL A 131 -6.59 0.00 8.08
N ILE A 132 -6.53 1.33 8.13
CA ILE A 132 -6.20 2.05 9.36
C ILE A 132 -7.40 2.06 10.32
N VAL A 133 -8.62 2.26 9.82
CA VAL A 133 -9.81 2.51 10.67
C VAL A 133 -10.62 1.25 10.96
N ARG A 134 -10.72 0.30 10.02
CA ARG A 134 -11.66 -0.84 10.11
C ARG A 134 -10.99 -2.18 10.43
N ARG A 135 -9.71 -2.34 10.11
CA ARG A 135 -8.97 -3.60 10.32
C ARG A 135 -8.40 -3.66 11.74
N ASN A 136 -8.43 -4.84 12.36
CA ASN A 136 -7.93 -5.05 13.74
C ASN A 136 -6.46 -5.50 13.78
N GLU A 137 -5.93 -5.91 12.63
CA GLU A 137 -4.54 -6.29 12.42
C GLU A 137 -3.59 -5.14 12.79
N ALA A 138 -2.40 -5.50 13.26
CA ALA A 138 -1.29 -4.56 13.39
C ALA A 138 -0.88 -4.09 11.99
N VAL A 139 -0.86 -2.77 11.75
CA VAL A 139 -0.49 -2.21 10.44
C VAL A 139 0.83 -1.52 10.55
N ILE A 140 1.77 -1.89 9.68
CA ILE A 140 3.05 -1.22 9.48
C ILE A 140 3.01 -0.57 8.09
N LEU A 141 3.11 0.75 8.04
CA LEU A 141 3.07 1.52 6.81
C LEU A 141 4.47 2.10 6.54
N ASP A 142 5.14 1.61 5.49
CA ASP A 142 6.43 2.13 5.02
C ASP A 142 6.19 3.19 3.94
N MET A 143 6.72 4.39 4.15
CA MET A 143 6.52 5.54 3.28
C MET A 143 7.80 6.37 3.16
N GLU A 144 8.01 6.97 2.00
CA GLU A 144 9.07 7.97 1.82
C GLU A 144 8.78 9.27 2.61
N ALA A 145 9.81 10.02 3.01
CA ALA A 145 9.64 11.37 3.54
C ALA A 145 9.29 12.34 2.41
N GLY A 146 7.99 12.55 2.24
CA GLY A 146 7.45 13.50 1.27
C GLY A 146 5.97 13.71 1.50
N ILE A 147 5.57 14.06 2.73
CA ILE A 147 4.16 14.35 3.06
C ILE A 147 3.90 15.82 3.39
N GLU A 148 4.90 16.69 3.27
CA GLU A 148 4.73 18.13 3.42
C GLU A 148 5.57 18.81 2.34
N HIS A 149 4.91 19.08 1.20
CA HIS A 149 4.91 20.28 0.35
C HIS A 149 4.07 19.91 -0.88
#